data_AF-Q5IA11-F1
#
_entry.id   AF-Q5IA11-F1
#
_cell.length_a   1.000
_cell.length_b   1.000
_cell.length_c   1.000
_cell.angle_alpha   90.00
_cell.angle_beta   90.00
_cell.angle_gamma   90.00
#
_symmetry.space_group_name_H-M   'P 1'
#
loop_
_entity.id
_entity.type
_entity.pdbx_description
1 polymer ?
#
loop_
_entity_poly.entity_id
_entity_poly.type
_entity_poly.pdbx_seq_one_letter_code
_entity_poly.pdbx_strand_id
1 'polypeptide(L)'
;LRFKTCRLLLGNVRNRELSLIQRRILRRLRNKRKSIKRNLSLRENRNSNIKSQTTRKLPLFYGDLPIREMHRGRERTSYIPFLLNQETRSDVIPVRLHFSDTLPQARQPISHRRVCVNNGLVSITHFQVSHGDQISFHENDAGEEKKIRRSFYIDISVGKIIGKFLPVRMWRRTKTEWFRLLKTQRGCRLLLKSRFLQELRSSMQEEYLERTKRFGSAKVCLGSSFAEHNRMKKNLFHFKYFFLLKRRNEKNPTRTRNPFVYKSSLYSNSTYCSGSPFTRKIRIKRIELPNHYPEINHRTPKAVVSYGPNI
;
A
#
# COMPACT_ATOMS: atom_id res chain seq x y z
N LEU A 1 -24.39 0.73 -7.52
CA LEU A 1 -23.61 -0.54 -7.56
C LEU A 1 -23.69 -1.30 -6.23
N ARG A 2 -24.22 -2.53 -6.26
CA ARG A 2 -24.80 -3.25 -5.10
C ARG A 2 -23.82 -4.29 -4.52
N PHE A 3 -23.88 -4.53 -3.20
CA PHE A 3 -23.09 -5.58 -2.49
C PHE A 3 -23.26 -6.99 -3.08
N LYS A 4 -24.34 -7.24 -3.82
CA LYS A 4 -24.57 -8.48 -4.60
C LYS A 4 -23.38 -8.81 -5.51
N THR A 5 -22.76 -7.82 -6.17
CA THR A 5 -21.58 -8.01 -7.03
C THR A 5 -20.36 -8.55 -6.27
N CYS A 6 -20.12 -8.05 -5.05
CA CYS A 6 -19.05 -8.54 -4.17
C CYS A 6 -19.26 -10.01 -3.74
N ARG A 7 -20.52 -10.46 -3.66
CA ARG A 7 -20.82 -11.88 -3.37
C ARG A 7 -20.44 -12.77 -4.55
N LEU A 8 -20.83 -12.36 -5.75
CA LEU A 8 -20.54 -13.10 -6.99
C LEU A 8 -19.03 -13.19 -7.27
N LEU A 9 -18.28 -12.12 -6.99
CA LEU A 9 -16.82 -12.06 -7.19
C LEU A 9 -16.01 -12.59 -6.00
N LEU A 10 -16.70 -13.09 -4.96
CA LEU A 10 -16.10 -13.68 -3.77
C LEU A 10 -15.01 -12.76 -3.16
N GLY A 11 -15.31 -11.47 -3.06
CA GLY A 11 -14.33 -10.46 -2.66
C GLY A 11 -14.91 -9.06 -2.53
N ASN A 12 -14.26 -8.21 -1.73
CA ASN A 12 -14.59 -6.78 -1.70
C ASN A 12 -13.88 -6.10 -2.87
N VAL A 13 -14.64 -5.64 -3.86
CA VAL A 13 -14.09 -5.07 -5.10
C VAL A 13 -14.03 -3.54 -5.07
N ARG A 14 -14.92 -2.87 -4.30
CA ARG A 14 -15.07 -1.41 -4.37
C ARG A 14 -14.42 -0.61 -3.24
N ASN A 15 -13.69 -1.27 -2.34
CA ASN A 15 -13.05 -0.63 -1.19
C ASN A 15 -13.97 0.29 -0.33
N ARG A 16 -15.30 0.15 -0.42
CA ARG A 16 -16.26 0.90 0.40
C ARG A 16 -16.33 0.36 1.82
N GLU A 17 -16.77 1.21 2.75
CA GLU A 17 -17.07 0.78 4.12
C GLU A 17 -18.18 -0.29 4.12
N LEU A 18 -17.91 -1.40 4.81
CA LEU A 18 -18.80 -2.54 4.90
C LEU A 18 -19.52 -2.53 6.25
N SER A 19 -20.82 -2.80 6.24
CA SER A 19 -21.58 -3.05 7.47
C SER A 19 -21.10 -4.31 8.19
N LEU A 20 -21.41 -4.44 9.48
CA LEU A 20 -21.02 -5.62 10.27
C LEU A 20 -21.51 -6.94 9.64
N ILE A 21 -22.76 -6.95 9.16
CA ILE A 21 -23.37 -8.09 8.49
C ILE A 21 -22.64 -8.40 7.17
N GLN A 22 -22.37 -7.36 6.36
CA GLN A 22 -21.64 -7.51 5.10
C GLN A 22 -20.21 -8.05 5.32
N ARG A 23 -19.53 -7.64 6.40
CA ARG A 23 -18.22 -8.18 6.80
C ARG A 23 -18.31 -9.66 7.17
N ARG A 24 -19.32 -10.07 7.94
CA ARG A 24 -19.55 -11.49 8.29
C ARG A 24 -19.78 -12.34 7.03
N ILE A 25 -20.64 -11.87 6.12
CA ILE A 25 -20.90 -12.55 4.84
C ILE A 25 -19.61 -12.68 4.02
N LEU A 26 -18.84 -11.60 3.86
CA LEU A 26 -17.59 -11.66 3.10
C LEU A 26 -16.53 -12.57 3.73
N ARG A 27 -16.46 -12.65 5.07
CA ARG A 27 -15.57 -13.61 5.75
C ARG A 27 -15.95 -15.06 5.39
N ARG A 28 -17.23 -15.41 5.47
CA ARG A 28 -17.73 -16.73 5.07
C ARG A 28 -17.40 -17.03 3.59
N LEU A 29 -17.68 -16.08 2.70
CA LEU A 29 -17.40 -16.22 1.25
C LEU A 29 -15.90 -16.34 0.94
N ARG A 30 -15.02 -15.62 1.64
CA ARG A 30 -13.56 -15.74 1.46
C ARG A 30 -13.04 -17.11 1.89
N ASN A 31 -13.58 -17.68 2.97
CA ASN A 31 -13.24 -19.03 3.41
C ASN A 31 -13.71 -20.07 2.38
N LYS A 32 -14.94 -19.94 1.89
CA LYS A 32 -15.46 -20.77 0.78
C LYS A 32 -14.61 -20.63 -0.50
N ARG A 33 -14.11 -19.44 -0.81
CA ARG A 33 -13.22 -19.22 -1.96
C ARG A 33 -11.88 -19.94 -1.82
N LYS A 34 -11.32 -20.02 -0.60
CA LYS A 34 -10.05 -20.75 -0.37
C LYS A 34 -10.20 -22.24 -0.62
N SER A 35 -11.30 -22.86 -0.19
CA SER A 35 -11.58 -24.26 -0.51
C SER A 35 -11.83 -24.47 -2.00
N ILE A 36 -12.65 -23.62 -2.64
CA ILE A 36 -12.89 -23.68 -4.09
C ILE A 36 -11.60 -23.53 -4.90
N LYS A 37 -10.67 -22.65 -4.48
CA LYS A 37 -9.37 -22.47 -5.15
C LYS A 37 -8.46 -23.69 -5.07
N ARG A 38 -8.49 -24.46 -3.98
CA ARG A 38 -7.74 -25.71 -3.85
C ARG A 38 -8.26 -26.77 -4.82
N ASN A 39 -9.57 -26.78 -5.07
CA ASN A 39 -10.20 -27.72 -5.99
C ASN A 39 -10.12 -27.24 -7.46
N LEU A 40 -9.97 -25.94 -7.71
CA LEU A 40 -9.82 -25.34 -9.04
C LEU A 40 -8.50 -25.65 -9.74
N SER A 41 -7.43 -25.99 -9.01
CA SER A 41 -6.18 -26.45 -9.64
C SER A 41 -6.32 -27.79 -10.35
N LEU A 42 -7.38 -28.56 -10.03
CA LEU A 42 -7.71 -29.85 -10.66
C LEU A 42 -8.67 -29.71 -11.86
N ARG A 43 -9.12 -28.49 -12.17
CA ARG A 43 -10.17 -28.25 -13.18
C ARG A 43 -9.53 -27.77 -14.48
N GLU A 44 -9.77 -28.49 -15.59
CA GLU A 44 -9.25 -28.16 -16.94
C GLU A 44 -9.57 -26.72 -17.35
N ASN A 45 -10.70 -26.18 -16.92
CA ASN A 45 -11.18 -24.87 -17.34
C ASN A 45 -10.71 -23.68 -16.45
N ARG A 46 -9.51 -23.78 -15.86
CA ARG A 46 -8.96 -22.75 -14.94
C ARG A 46 -8.76 -21.41 -15.62
N ASN A 47 -8.24 -21.41 -16.85
CA ASN A 47 -7.91 -20.19 -17.59
C ASN A 47 -9.16 -19.38 -17.97
N SER A 48 -10.25 -20.03 -18.41
CA SER A 48 -11.48 -19.31 -18.71
C SER A 48 -12.12 -18.72 -17.45
N ASN A 49 -12.05 -19.41 -16.31
CA ASN A 49 -12.59 -18.90 -15.06
C ASN A 49 -11.80 -17.68 -14.58
N ILE A 50 -10.47 -17.71 -14.70
CA ILE A 50 -9.62 -16.53 -14.43
C ILE A 50 -10.05 -15.37 -15.34
N LYS A 51 -10.15 -15.60 -16.66
CA LYS A 51 -10.58 -14.60 -17.65
C LYS A 51 -11.96 -14.02 -17.33
N SER A 52 -12.95 -14.86 -17.05
CA SER A 52 -14.30 -14.45 -16.67
C SER A 52 -14.32 -13.62 -15.38
N GLN A 53 -13.55 -14.04 -14.36
CA GLN A 53 -13.43 -13.31 -13.11
C GLN A 53 -12.72 -11.96 -13.25
N THR A 54 -11.73 -11.84 -14.13
CA THR A 54 -11.05 -10.56 -14.41
C THR A 54 -11.96 -9.64 -15.22
N THR A 55 -12.59 -10.15 -16.29
CA THR A 55 -13.52 -9.38 -17.14
C THR A 55 -14.73 -8.87 -16.36
N ARG A 56 -15.20 -9.57 -15.31
CA ARG A 56 -16.30 -9.09 -14.44
C ARG A 56 -15.86 -8.08 -13.38
N LYS A 57 -14.57 -8.03 -13.01
CA LYS A 57 -14.07 -7.10 -11.98
C LYS A 57 -13.79 -5.71 -12.53
N LEU A 58 -13.17 -5.65 -13.70
CA LEU A 58 -12.71 -4.41 -14.30
C LEU A 58 -13.84 -3.39 -14.57
N PRO A 59 -15.04 -3.76 -15.03
CA PRO A 59 -16.13 -2.80 -15.21
C PRO A 59 -16.51 -2.13 -13.88
N LEU A 60 -16.37 -2.84 -12.75
CA LEU A 60 -16.68 -2.29 -11.43
C LEU A 60 -15.69 -1.20 -11.00
N PHE A 61 -14.47 -1.22 -11.55
CA PHE A 61 -13.44 -0.22 -11.31
C PHE A 61 -13.59 1.01 -12.22
N TYR A 62 -14.04 0.81 -13.47
CA TYR A 62 -14.15 1.88 -14.48
C TYR A 62 -15.58 2.31 -14.82
N GLY A 63 -16.58 1.87 -14.05
CA GLY A 63 -17.95 2.38 -14.12
C GLY A 63 -18.82 1.73 -15.19
N ASP A 64 -18.91 0.40 -15.13
CA ASP A 64 -19.79 -0.47 -15.92
C ASP A 64 -19.52 -0.45 -17.43
N LEU A 65 -18.24 -0.34 -17.80
CA LEU A 65 -17.81 -0.41 -19.19
C LEU A 65 -17.99 -1.81 -19.81
N PRO A 66 -18.41 -1.88 -21.09
CA PRO A 66 -18.54 -3.14 -21.80
C PRO A 66 -17.18 -3.63 -22.33
N ILE A 67 -16.35 -4.14 -21.42
CA ILE A 67 -14.97 -4.56 -21.74
C ILE A 67 -14.93 -5.63 -22.83
N ARG A 68 -15.95 -6.50 -22.91
CA ARG A 68 -16.03 -7.53 -23.95
C ARG A 68 -16.22 -6.93 -25.34
N GLU A 69 -17.04 -5.89 -25.47
CA GLU A 69 -17.27 -5.20 -26.74
C GLU A 69 -16.03 -4.39 -27.13
N MET A 70 -15.38 -3.73 -26.17
CA MET A 70 -14.16 -2.96 -26.41
C MET A 70 -12.98 -3.82 -26.91
N HIS A 71 -12.90 -5.09 -26.49
CA HIS A 71 -11.90 -6.03 -27.01
C HIS A 71 -12.29 -6.68 -28.35
N ARG A 72 -13.58 -6.67 -28.74
CA ARG A 72 -14.02 -7.22 -30.02
C ARG A 72 -13.71 -6.28 -31.19
N GLY A 73 -13.75 -4.97 -30.96
CA GLY A 73 -13.48 -3.96 -31.99
C GLY A 73 -12.00 -3.66 -32.24
N ARG A 74 -11.06 -4.37 -31.60
CA ARG A 74 -9.62 -4.15 -31.76
C ARG A 74 -8.95 -5.48 -32.05
N GLU A 75 -8.22 -5.57 -33.16
CA GLU A 75 -7.47 -6.79 -33.56
C GLU A 75 -6.44 -7.23 -32.52
N ARG A 76 -6.00 -6.31 -31.66
CA ARG A 76 -5.03 -6.59 -30.60
C ARG A 76 -5.70 -7.23 -29.39
N THR A 77 -5.28 -8.46 -29.09
CA THR A 77 -5.57 -9.22 -27.86
C THR A 77 -4.88 -8.65 -26.62
N SER A 78 -3.98 -7.66 -26.77
CA SER A 78 -3.17 -7.13 -25.67
C SER A 78 -4.00 -6.32 -24.67
N TYR A 79 -3.95 -6.73 -23.40
CA TYR A 79 -4.64 -6.12 -22.27
C TYR A 79 -4.01 -4.81 -21.77
N ILE A 80 -2.75 -4.56 -22.12
CA ILE A 80 -1.91 -3.45 -21.64
C ILE A 80 -2.41 -2.08 -22.16
N PRO A 81 -2.62 -1.86 -23.47
CA PRO A 81 -3.10 -0.56 -23.96
C PRO A 81 -4.51 -0.22 -23.48
N PHE A 82 -5.33 -1.24 -23.18
CA PHE A 82 -6.68 -1.05 -22.67
C PHE A 82 -6.69 -0.40 -21.28
N LEU A 83 -5.87 -0.88 -20.35
CA LEU A 83 -5.81 -0.31 -19.00
C LEU A 83 -5.30 1.12 -19.01
N LEU A 84 -4.27 1.40 -19.82
CA LEU A 84 -3.68 2.74 -19.93
C LEU A 84 -4.71 3.77 -20.42
N ASN A 85 -5.48 3.42 -21.45
CA ASN A 85 -6.54 4.27 -21.99
C ASN A 85 -7.68 4.54 -20.98
N GLN A 86 -7.91 3.63 -20.03
CA GLN A 86 -8.94 3.84 -19.00
C GLN A 86 -8.45 4.71 -17.86
N GLU A 87 -7.15 4.69 -17.55
CA GLU A 87 -6.56 5.51 -16.50
C GLU A 87 -6.44 6.99 -16.90
N THR A 88 -6.43 7.32 -18.20
CA THR A 88 -6.37 8.70 -18.72
C THR A 88 -7.74 9.40 -18.86
N ARG A 89 -8.84 8.76 -18.45
CA ARG A 89 -10.17 9.37 -18.55
C ARG A 89 -10.40 10.45 -17.49
N SER A 90 -11.07 11.53 -17.90
CA SER A 90 -11.40 12.67 -17.05
C SER A 90 -12.22 12.31 -15.81
N ASP A 91 -13.07 11.27 -15.84
CA ASP A 91 -13.80 10.79 -14.66
C ASP A 91 -12.98 9.86 -13.74
N VAL A 92 -11.95 9.19 -14.27
CA VAL A 92 -11.11 8.25 -13.52
C VAL A 92 -10.00 8.99 -12.78
N ILE A 93 -9.40 9.99 -13.42
CA ILE A 93 -8.29 10.76 -12.85
C ILE A 93 -8.66 11.37 -11.48
N PRO A 94 -9.83 12.01 -11.27
CA PRO A 94 -10.21 12.53 -9.96
C PRO A 94 -10.31 11.47 -8.87
N VAL A 95 -10.72 10.24 -9.22
CA VAL A 95 -10.78 9.12 -8.26
C VAL A 95 -9.37 8.63 -7.89
N ARG A 96 -8.45 8.60 -8.86
CA ARG A 96 -7.05 8.21 -8.65
C ARG A 96 -6.26 9.24 -7.86
N LEU A 97 -6.47 10.51 -8.18
CA LEU A 97 -5.92 11.66 -7.48
C LEU A 97 -6.63 11.97 -6.16
N HIS A 98 -7.60 11.15 -5.77
CA HIS A 98 -8.24 11.21 -4.46
C HIS A 98 -9.05 12.49 -4.20
N PHE A 99 -9.62 13.05 -5.26
CA PHE A 99 -10.65 14.10 -5.22
C PHE A 99 -12.05 13.54 -4.97
N SER A 100 -12.29 12.27 -5.33
CA SER A 100 -13.59 11.63 -5.22
C SER A 100 -13.44 10.16 -4.82
N ASP A 101 -14.37 9.66 -4.02
CA ASP A 101 -14.36 8.26 -3.57
C ASP A 101 -14.83 7.30 -4.67
N THR A 102 -15.69 7.80 -5.55
CA THR A 102 -16.43 6.97 -6.50
C THR A 102 -16.59 7.67 -7.85
N LEU A 103 -16.62 6.89 -8.93
CA LEU A 103 -16.80 7.43 -10.27
C LEU A 103 -18.09 8.28 -10.43
N PRO A 104 -19.26 7.89 -9.90
CA PRO A 104 -20.45 8.75 -10.00
C PRO A 104 -20.24 10.12 -9.34
N GLN A 105 -19.54 10.16 -8.20
CA GLN A 105 -19.20 11.40 -7.52
C GLN A 105 -18.21 12.24 -8.33
N ALA A 106 -17.25 11.61 -9.01
CA ALA A 106 -16.31 12.29 -9.91
C ALA A 106 -16.99 12.81 -11.20
N ARG A 107 -18.03 12.13 -11.68
CA ARG A 107 -18.78 12.52 -12.89
C ARG A 107 -19.67 13.74 -12.67
N GLN A 108 -20.25 13.91 -11.48
CA GLN A 108 -21.11 15.05 -11.16
C GLN A 108 -20.46 16.42 -11.44
N PRO A 109 -19.27 16.75 -10.92
CA PRO A 109 -18.64 18.05 -11.19
C PRO A 109 -18.27 18.22 -12.67
N ILE A 110 -17.94 17.14 -13.38
CA ILE A 110 -17.66 17.18 -14.83
C ILE A 110 -18.94 17.50 -15.61
N SER A 111 -20.04 16.79 -15.34
CA SER A 111 -21.32 17.06 -15.99
C SER A 111 -21.85 18.46 -15.68
N HIS A 112 -21.55 18.99 -14.50
CA HIS A 112 -21.91 20.35 -14.09
C HIS A 112 -20.90 21.42 -14.56
N ARG A 113 -19.92 21.07 -15.40
CA ARG A 113 -18.93 22.01 -15.96
C ARG A 113 -18.11 22.77 -14.91
N ARG A 114 -17.71 22.07 -13.84
CA ARG A 114 -16.85 22.61 -12.77
C ARG A 114 -15.39 22.22 -12.89
N VAL A 115 -15.07 21.34 -13.84
CA VAL A 115 -13.71 20.83 -14.10
C VAL A 115 -13.23 21.36 -15.43
N CYS A 116 -12.00 21.86 -15.44
CA CYS A 116 -11.32 22.39 -16.60
C CYS A 116 -10.06 21.56 -16.92
N VAL A 117 -9.76 21.45 -18.21
CA VAL A 117 -8.50 20.89 -18.72
C VAL A 117 -7.85 21.96 -19.59
N ASN A 118 -6.62 22.35 -19.27
CA ASN A 118 -5.91 23.48 -19.89
C ASN A 118 -6.77 24.76 -19.91
N ASN A 119 -7.49 25.03 -18.81
CA ASN A 119 -8.48 26.11 -18.65
C ASN A 119 -9.74 26.02 -19.55
N GLY A 120 -9.85 25.02 -20.44
CA GLY A 120 -11.07 24.72 -21.18
C GLY A 120 -12.06 23.90 -20.37
N LEU A 121 -13.35 24.23 -20.44
CA LEU A 121 -14.40 23.50 -19.73
C LEU A 121 -14.63 22.12 -20.35
N VAL A 122 -14.58 21.08 -19.51
CA VAL A 122 -14.86 19.70 -19.93
C VAL A 122 -16.22 19.27 -19.38
N SER A 123 -17.19 19.05 -20.28
CA SER A 123 -18.51 18.50 -19.96
C SER A 123 -18.57 16.98 -20.16
N ILE A 124 -17.66 16.43 -20.96
CA ILE A 124 -17.64 15.01 -21.33
C ILE A 124 -16.92 14.21 -20.24
N THR A 125 -17.66 13.31 -19.60
CA THR A 125 -17.17 12.47 -18.49
C THR A 125 -16.09 11.45 -18.88
N HIS A 126 -16.06 11.04 -20.14
CA HIS A 126 -15.12 10.05 -20.68
C HIS A 126 -14.10 10.69 -21.63
N PHE A 127 -13.88 12.00 -21.50
CA PHE A 127 -12.84 12.71 -22.22
C PHE A 127 -11.46 12.12 -21.88
N GLN A 128 -10.63 11.89 -22.89
CA GLN A 128 -9.26 11.40 -22.69
C GLN A 128 -8.34 12.59 -22.48
N VAL A 129 -7.72 12.64 -21.30
CA VAL A 129 -6.75 13.68 -20.95
C VAL A 129 -5.38 13.23 -21.42
N SER A 130 -4.68 14.11 -22.12
CA SER A 130 -3.34 13.84 -22.65
C SER A 130 -2.27 14.09 -21.59
N HIS A 131 -1.06 13.61 -21.85
CA HIS A 131 0.09 13.94 -21.03
C HIS A 131 0.46 15.42 -21.21
N GLY A 132 0.84 16.08 -20.12
CA GLY A 132 1.11 17.51 -20.06
C GLY A 132 -0.12 18.36 -19.72
N ASP A 133 -1.33 17.82 -19.86
CA ASP A 133 -2.56 18.57 -19.62
C ASP A 133 -2.72 18.93 -18.14
N GLN A 134 -3.15 20.17 -17.90
CA GLN A 134 -3.44 20.70 -16.59
C GLN A 134 -4.93 20.56 -16.27
N ILE A 135 -5.25 19.74 -15.28
CA ILE A 135 -6.60 19.63 -14.72
C ILE A 135 -6.74 20.62 -13.58
N SER A 136 -7.74 21.48 -13.67
CA SER A 136 -8.10 22.44 -12.63
C SER A 136 -9.59 22.38 -12.33
N PHE A 137 -9.97 22.77 -11.12
CA PHE A 137 -11.36 23.08 -10.81
C PHE A 137 -11.63 24.57 -11.01
N HIS A 138 -12.88 24.90 -11.32
CA HIS A 138 -13.34 26.28 -11.40
C HIS A 138 -13.09 27.02 -10.07
N GLU A 139 -12.74 28.30 -10.13
CA GLU A 139 -12.22 29.05 -8.97
C GLU A 139 -13.19 29.09 -7.79
N ASN A 140 -14.50 29.15 -8.09
CA ASN A 140 -15.56 29.13 -7.07
C ASN A 140 -15.64 27.82 -6.27
N ASP A 141 -15.20 26.69 -6.84
CA ASP A 141 -15.27 25.37 -6.20
C ASP A 141 -13.98 24.99 -5.45
N ALA A 142 -12.91 25.78 -5.61
CA ALA A 142 -11.57 25.51 -5.06
C ALA A 142 -11.55 25.37 -3.52
N GLY A 143 -12.42 26.12 -2.83
CA GLY A 143 -12.53 26.09 -1.37
C GLY A 143 -13.13 24.80 -0.82
N GLU A 144 -14.15 24.26 -1.49
CA GLU A 144 -14.82 23.02 -1.10
C GLU A 144 -13.93 21.81 -1.37
N GLU A 145 -13.22 21.82 -2.49
CA GLU A 145 -12.29 20.77 -2.86
C GLU A 145 -11.14 20.63 -1.84
N LYS A 146 -10.56 21.74 -1.38
CA LYS A 146 -9.54 21.70 -0.31
C LYS A 146 -10.06 21.00 0.95
N LYS A 147 -11.34 21.19 1.28
CA LYS A 147 -11.99 20.51 2.42
C LYS A 147 -12.17 19.02 2.13
N ILE A 148 -12.66 18.66 0.94
CA ILE A 148 -12.85 17.26 0.50
C ILE A 148 -11.54 16.49 0.55
N ARG A 149 -10.44 17.10 0.04
CA ARG A 149 -9.11 16.50 0.06
C ARG A 149 -8.59 16.30 1.47
N ARG A 150 -8.70 17.33 2.32
CA ARG A 150 -8.31 17.23 3.75
C ARG A 150 -9.08 16.11 4.43
N SER A 151 -10.41 16.03 4.26
CA SER A 151 -11.20 14.93 4.83
C SER A 151 -10.74 13.58 4.30
N PHE A 152 -10.44 13.47 3.01
CA PHE A 152 -10.02 12.20 2.42
C PHE A 152 -8.65 11.73 2.94
N TYR A 153 -7.66 12.62 3.07
CA TYR A 153 -6.37 12.28 3.68
C TYR A 153 -6.54 11.88 5.14
N ILE A 154 -7.41 12.56 5.89
CA ILE A 154 -7.72 12.21 7.28
C ILE A 154 -8.42 10.83 7.33
N ASP A 155 -9.39 10.57 6.47
CA ASP A 155 -10.11 9.30 6.36
C ASP A 155 -9.20 8.13 6.03
N ILE A 156 -8.25 8.34 5.12
CA ILE A 156 -7.21 7.37 4.81
C ILE A 156 -6.32 7.12 6.02
N SER A 157 -5.80 8.19 6.61
CA SER A 157 -4.76 8.10 7.65
C SER A 157 -5.33 7.45 8.90
N VAL A 158 -6.49 7.93 9.35
CA VAL A 158 -7.21 7.38 10.49
C VAL A 158 -7.76 6.01 10.12
N GLY A 159 -8.60 5.92 9.09
CA GLY A 159 -9.36 4.71 8.78
C GLY A 159 -8.54 3.51 8.29
N LYS A 160 -7.61 3.71 7.35
CA LYS A 160 -6.87 2.60 6.71
C LYS A 160 -5.55 2.27 7.40
N ILE A 161 -4.84 3.29 7.90
CA ILE A 161 -3.53 3.11 8.53
C ILE A 161 -3.75 2.82 10.02
N ILE A 162 -4.23 3.80 10.79
CA ILE A 162 -4.35 3.67 12.25
C ILE A 162 -5.37 2.61 12.66
N GLY A 163 -6.52 2.55 11.99
CA GLY A 163 -7.63 1.64 12.33
C GLY A 163 -7.37 0.15 12.17
N LYS A 164 -6.23 -0.24 11.60
CA LYS A 164 -5.80 -1.64 11.53
C LYS A 164 -4.91 -2.07 12.68
N PHE A 165 -4.30 -1.12 13.40
CA PHE A 165 -3.42 -1.38 14.54
C PHE A 165 -4.21 -1.44 15.86
N LEU A 166 -5.42 -0.86 15.90
CA LEU A 166 -6.23 -0.80 17.11
C LEU A 166 -7.36 -1.87 17.13
N PRO A 167 -7.65 -2.48 18.30
CA PRO A 167 -8.79 -3.38 18.47
C PRO A 167 -10.13 -2.71 18.11
N VAL A 168 -11.02 -3.43 17.42
CA VAL A 168 -12.27 -2.89 16.81
C VAL A 168 -13.18 -2.13 17.79
N ARG A 169 -13.22 -2.53 19.07
CA ARG A 169 -14.03 -1.86 20.10
C ARG A 169 -13.42 -0.52 20.54
N MET A 170 -12.13 -0.48 20.86
CA MET A 170 -11.43 0.76 21.23
C MET A 170 -11.33 1.74 20.06
N TRP A 171 -11.22 1.22 18.84
CA TRP A 171 -11.09 2.00 17.62
C TRP A 171 -12.29 2.92 17.35
N ARG A 172 -13.52 2.52 17.68
CA ARG A 172 -14.71 3.34 17.37
C ARG A 172 -14.81 4.61 18.20
N ARG A 173 -14.44 4.55 19.48
CA ARG A 173 -14.45 5.70 20.40
C ARG A 173 -13.29 6.67 20.10
N THR A 174 -12.12 6.12 19.78
CA THR A 174 -10.94 6.91 19.41
C THR A 174 -11.01 7.48 17.99
N LYS A 175 -11.66 6.80 17.02
CA LYS A 175 -11.76 7.27 15.62
C LYS A 175 -12.24 8.73 15.58
N THR A 176 -13.37 9.04 16.22
CA THR A 176 -13.96 10.39 16.22
C THR A 176 -13.06 11.45 16.85
N GLU A 177 -12.35 11.11 17.92
CA GLU A 177 -11.38 11.98 18.59
C GLU A 177 -10.19 12.30 17.69
N TRP A 178 -9.64 11.29 17.01
CA TRP A 178 -8.57 11.48 16.03
C TRP A 178 -9.02 12.32 14.83
N PHE A 179 -10.25 12.15 14.35
CA PHE A 179 -10.83 13.03 13.32
C PHE A 179 -10.93 14.48 13.79
N ARG A 180 -11.30 14.72 15.05
CA ARG A 180 -11.38 16.07 15.62
C ARG A 180 -10.00 16.71 15.72
N LEU A 181 -9.00 15.97 16.21
CA LEU A 181 -7.63 16.47 16.35
C LEU A 181 -7.00 16.79 14.99
N LEU A 182 -7.19 15.94 13.97
CA LEU A 182 -6.61 16.13 12.64
C LEU A 182 -7.30 17.23 11.80
N LYS A 183 -8.47 17.72 12.22
CA LYS A 183 -9.11 18.89 11.59
C LYS A 183 -8.41 20.21 11.93
N THR A 184 -7.72 20.28 13.07
CA THR A 184 -7.07 21.50 13.53
C THR A 184 -5.55 21.41 13.38
N GLN A 185 -4.90 22.50 12.98
CA GLN A 185 -3.45 22.51 12.80
C GLN A 185 -2.70 22.25 14.14
N ARG A 186 -3.25 22.74 15.25
CA ARG A 186 -2.72 22.51 16.61
C ARG A 186 -2.83 21.03 16.99
N GLY A 187 -3.99 20.40 16.76
CA GLY A 187 -4.19 18.97 17.01
C GLY A 187 -3.30 18.08 16.14
N CYS A 188 -3.09 18.42 14.86
CA CYS A 188 -2.12 17.73 14.00
C CYS A 188 -0.69 17.76 14.56
N ARG A 189 -0.22 18.93 15.01
CA ARG A 189 1.13 19.08 15.57
C ARG A 189 1.30 18.26 16.85
N LEU A 190 0.29 18.25 17.72
CA LEU A 190 0.27 17.43 18.92
C LEU A 190 0.28 15.93 18.59
N LEU A 191 -0.53 15.52 17.61
CA LEU A 191 -0.59 14.13 17.15
C LEU A 191 0.72 13.65 16.55
N LEU A 192 1.38 14.46 15.72
CA LEU A 192 2.69 14.12 15.14
C LEU A 192 3.78 13.93 16.21
N LYS A 193 3.65 14.59 17.36
CA LYS A 193 4.53 14.42 18.52
C LYS A 193 4.12 13.26 19.45
N SER A 194 2.98 12.62 19.20
CA SER A 194 2.52 11.51 20.03
C SER A 194 3.44 10.29 19.90
N ARG A 195 3.73 9.65 21.04
CA ARG A 195 4.51 8.41 21.11
C ARG A 195 3.92 7.31 20.22
N PHE A 196 2.59 7.23 20.14
CA PHE A 196 1.88 6.26 19.32
C PHE A 196 2.21 6.37 17.82
N LEU A 197 2.25 7.59 17.25
CA LEU A 197 2.61 7.74 15.83
C LEU A 197 4.09 7.45 15.55
N GLN A 198 4.98 7.72 16.51
CA GLN A 198 6.39 7.34 16.41
C GLN A 198 6.56 5.82 16.39
N GLU A 199 5.92 5.11 17.32
CA GLU A 199 5.91 3.64 17.35
C GLU A 199 5.30 3.05 16.07
N LEU A 200 4.21 3.64 15.57
CA LEU A 200 3.58 3.20 14.33
C LEU A 200 4.51 3.40 13.12
N ARG A 201 5.23 4.52 13.04
CA ARG A 201 6.22 4.80 11.98
C ARG A 201 7.34 3.76 12.01
N SER A 202 7.90 3.47 13.18
CA SER A 202 8.94 2.43 13.35
C SER A 202 8.43 1.06 12.91
N SER A 203 7.23 0.65 13.36
CA SER A 203 6.63 -0.64 12.99
C SER A 203 6.40 -0.78 11.47
N MET A 204 6.02 0.31 10.80
CA MET A 204 5.80 0.36 9.36
C MET A 204 7.12 0.31 8.57
N GLN A 205 8.19 0.90 9.11
CA GLN A 205 9.55 0.80 8.55
C GLN A 205 10.09 -0.62 8.70
N GLU A 206 9.92 -1.25 9.86
CA GLU A 206 10.27 -2.65 10.07
C GLU A 206 9.50 -3.59 9.13
N GLU A 207 8.18 -3.39 8.97
CA GLU A 207 7.40 -4.15 7.99
C GLU A 207 7.93 -3.97 6.57
N TYR A 208 8.33 -2.76 6.20
CA TYR A 208 8.90 -2.51 4.88
C TYR A 208 10.24 -3.23 4.70
N LEU A 209 11.13 -3.13 5.69
CA LEU A 209 12.42 -3.82 5.69
C LEU A 209 12.24 -5.35 5.57
N GLU A 210 11.31 -5.92 6.33
CA GLU A 210 10.96 -7.35 6.24
C GLU A 210 10.45 -7.76 4.86
N ARG A 211 9.74 -6.88 4.15
CA ARG A 211 9.31 -7.13 2.76
C ARG A 211 10.49 -7.10 1.80
N THR A 212 11.43 -6.18 1.98
CA THR A 212 12.63 -6.09 1.16
C THR A 212 13.51 -7.31 1.36
N LYS A 213 13.61 -7.85 2.60
CA LYS A 213 14.36 -9.08 2.90
C LYS A 213 13.88 -10.28 2.08
N ARG A 214 12.57 -10.36 1.80
CA ARG A 214 11.94 -11.44 1.01
C ARG A 214 12.53 -11.62 -0.39
N PHE A 215 13.01 -10.55 -1.02
CA PHE A 215 13.59 -10.57 -2.37
C PHE A 215 15.12 -10.58 -2.35
N GLY A 216 15.73 -10.98 -1.23
CA GLY A 216 17.17 -11.18 -1.15
C GLY A 216 17.97 -9.95 -0.75
N SER A 217 17.36 -8.85 -0.29
CA SER A 217 18.15 -7.72 0.27
C SER A 217 19.02 -8.16 1.45
N ALA A 218 18.58 -9.14 2.26
CA ALA A 218 19.43 -9.74 3.29
C ALA A 218 20.68 -10.43 2.69
N LYS A 219 20.56 -11.04 1.50
CA LYS A 219 21.69 -11.64 0.77
C LYS A 219 22.60 -10.58 0.15
N VAL A 220 22.03 -9.49 -0.38
CA VAL A 220 22.79 -8.34 -0.88
C VAL A 220 23.56 -7.67 0.26
N CYS A 221 22.92 -7.44 1.41
CA CYS A 221 23.58 -6.90 2.60
C CYS A 221 24.71 -7.81 3.08
N LEU A 222 24.49 -9.13 3.16
CA LEU A 222 25.53 -10.12 3.51
C LEU A 222 26.72 -10.09 2.54
N GLY A 223 26.47 -9.88 1.24
CA GLY A 223 27.51 -9.70 0.23
C GLY A 223 28.29 -8.40 0.42
N SER A 224 27.61 -7.29 0.68
CA SER A 224 28.25 -5.99 0.92
C SER A 224 29.05 -5.93 2.23
N SER A 225 28.62 -6.65 3.28
CA SER A 225 29.32 -6.74 4.58
C SER A 225 30.15 -8.01 4.72
N PHE A 226 30.45 -8.72 3.62
CA PHE A 226 31.14 -10.01 3.64
C PHE A 226 32.54 -9.91 4.28
N ALA A 227 33.27 -8.83 4.00
CA ALA A 227 34.57 -8.56 4.61
C ALA A 227 34.47 -8.35 6.13
N GLU A 228 33.42 -7.68 6.60
CA GLU A 228 33.18 -7.47 8.03
C GLU A 228 32.84 -8.77 8.74
N HIS A 229 31.95 -9.59 8.16
CA HIS A 229 31.63 -10.92 8.69
C HIS A 229 32.88 -11.80 8.78
N ASN A 230 33.75 -11.78 7.76
CA ASN A 230 34.99 -12.53 7.78
C ASN A 230 36.02 -11.97 8.77
N ARG A 231 36.09 -10.64 8.94
CA ARG A 231 36.92 -10.00 9.96
C ARG A 231 36.48 -10.39 11.37
N MET A 232 35.18 -10.36 11.63
CA MET A 232 34.60 -10.82 12.91
C MET A 232 34.87 -12.31 13.15
N LYS A 233 34.75 -13.16 12.12
CA LYS A 233 35.07 -14.59 12.19
C LYS A 233 36.55 -14.82 12.51
N LYS A 234 37.46 -14.15 11.79
CA LYS A 234 38.91 -14.22 12.02
C LYS A 234 39.28 -13.77 13.43
N ASN A 235 38.74 -12.63 13.88
CA ASN A 235 38.97 -12.15 15.24
C ASN A 235 38.52 -13.16 16.29
N LEU A 236 37.35 -13.78 16.12
CA LEU A 236 36.87 -14.84 17.02
C LEU A 236 37.79 -16.07 17.02
N PHE A 237 38.26 -16.50 15.85
CA PHE A 237 39.22 -17.61 15.75
C PHE A 237 40.56 -17.26 16.42
N HIS A 238 41.11 -16.07 16.19
CA HIS A 238 42.33 -15.60 16.85
C HIS A 238 42.16 -15.50 18.36
N PHE A 239 41.03 -14.98 18.85
CA PHE A 239 40.72 -14.96 20.28
C PHE A 239 40.61 -16.36 20.88
N LYS A 240 39.91 -17.28 20.21
CA LYS A 240 39.75 -18.67 20.67
C LYS A 240 41.09 -19.41 20.69
N TYR A 241 41.92 -19.21 19.67
CA TYR A 241 43.26 -19.78 19.56
C TYR A 241 44.20 -19.22 20.63
N PHE A 242 44.24 -17.90 20.81
CA PHE A 242 45.07 -17.23 21.81
C PHE A 242 44.70 -17.66 23.24
N PHE A 243 43.41 -17.87 23.52
CA PHE A 243 42.95 -18.38 24.81
C PHE A 243 43.33 -19.85 25.04
N LEU A 244 43.19 -20.71 24.01
CA LEU A 244 43.62 -22.11 24.08
C LEU A 244 45.14 -22.23 24.28
N LEU A 245 45.93 -21.35 23.65
CA LEU A 245 47.38 -21.30 23.81
C LEU A 245 47.79 -20.84 25.24
N LYS A 246 47.13 -19.80 25.77
CA LYS A 246 47.35 -19.35 27.17
C LYS A 246 47.00 -20.43 28.19
N ARG A 247 45.89 -21.16 27.99
CA ARG A 247 45.44 -22.22 28.90
C ARG A 247 46.35 -23.45 28.91
N ARG A 248 47.12 -23.68 27.85
CA ARG A 248 48.16 -24.74 27.79
C ARG A 248 49.47 -24.33 28.48
N ASN A 249 49.77 -23.03 28.55
CA ASN A 249 51.07 -22.53 29.02
C ASN A 249 51.03 -21.97 30.46
N GLU A 250 49.86 -21.75 31.05
CA GLU A 250 49.73 -21.26 32.44
C GLU A 250 49.58 -22.43 33.42
N LYS A 251 50.65 -22.73 34.18
CA LYS A 251 50.63 -23.68 35.31
C LYS A 251 50.05 -23.10 36.62
N ASN A 252 49.70 -21.82 36.70
CA ASN A 252 49.01 -21.21 37.86
C ASN A 252 48.25 -19.92 37.43
N PRO A 253 46.92 -19.79 37.64
CA PRO A 253 46.18 -18.61 37.22
C PRO A 253 45.88 -17.66 38.40
N THR A 254 46.66 -16.59 38.57
CA THR A 254 46.42 -15.54 39.60
C THR A 254 46.10 -14.16 39.03
N ARG A 255 45.52 -14.07 37.82
CA ARG A 255 45.04 -12.78 37.30
C ARG A 255 43.67 -12.92 36.64
N THR A 256 42.64 -12.58 37.41
CA THR A 256 41.23 -12.56 36.97
C THR A 256 41.03 -11.46 35.93
N ARG A 257 41.35 -11.76 34.66
CA ARG A 257 41.04 -10.89 33.53
C ARG A 257 39.54 -11.03 33.22
N ASN A 258 38.83 -9.91 33.27
CA ASN A 258 37.36 -9.83 33.21
C ASN A 258 36.72 -10.75 32.14
N PRO A 259 35.73 -11.59 32.51
CA PRO A 259 34.97 -12.45 31.58
C PRO A 259 33.99 -11.65 30.69
N PHE A 260 34.05 -10.31 30.72
CA PHE A 260 33.11 -9.42 30.04
C PHE A 260 33.17 -9.48 28.51
N VAL A 261 34.29 -9.97 27.95
CA VAL A 261 34.47 -10.17 26.50
C VAL A 261 33.82 -11.48 26.00
N TYR A 262 33.31 -12.32 26.91
CA TYR A 262 32.57 -13.54 26.61
C TYR A 262 31.09 -13.28 26.27
N LYS A 263 30.72 -12.09 25.79
CA LYS A 263 29.44 -11.87 25.14
C LYS A 263 29.53 -12.34 23.68
N SER A 264 29.47 -13.67 23.52
CA SER A 264 29.16 -14.38 22.26
C SER A 264 27.88 -13.89 21.57
N SER A 265 27.09 -13.04 22.24
CA SER A 265 25.89 -12.38 21.72
C SER A 265 26.13 -11.49 20.49
N LEU A 266 27.35 -10.93 20.30
CA LEU A 266 27.62 -10.07 19.14
C LEU A 266 27.62 -10.85 17.81
N TYR A 267 28.12 -12.09 17.80
CA TYR A 267 28.21 -12.92 16.59
C TYR A 267 26.92 -13.72 16.31
N SER A 268 26.20 -14.13 17.36
CA SER A 268 24.86 -14.72 17.19
C SER A 268 23.90 -13.71 16.56
N ASN A 269 23.97 -12.44 16.95
CA ASN A 269 23.10 -11.39 16.42
C ASN A 269 23.40 -11.07 14.95
N SER A 270 24.67 -11.04 14.52
CA SER A 270 25.00 -10.80 13.10
C SER A 270 24.50 -11.91 12.18
N THR A 271 24.56 -13.16 12.65
CA THR A 271 24.14 -14.34 11.89
C THR A 271 22.62 -14.54 11.93
N TYR A 272 21.97 -14.19 13.05
CA TYR A 272 20.52 -14.27 13.21
C TYR A 272 19.77 -13.19 12.40
N CYS A 273 20.28 -11.94 12.39
CA CYS A 273 19.68 -10.82 11.66
C CYS A 273 19.64 -11.03 10.13
N SER A 274 20.53 -11.87 9.60
CA SER A 274 20.65 -12.17 8.16
C SER A 274 19.82 -13.38 7.69
N GLY A 275 19.32 -14.22 8.61
CA GLY A 275 18.70 -15.52 8.29
C GLY A 275 17.24 -15.72 8.73
N SER A 276 16.59 -14.76 9.39
CA SER A 276 15.28 -15.00 10.02
C SER A 276 14.13 -15.23 9.00
N PRO A 277 13.36 -16.34 9.08
CA PRO A 277 12.24 -16.60 8.18
C PRO A 277 10.96 -15.83 8.56
N PHE A 278 10.17 -15.48 7.55
CA PHE A 278 9.00 -14.61 7.66
C PHE A 278 7.72 -15.36 8.11
N THR A 279 7.11 -14.96 9.22
CA THR A 279 5.76 -15.41 9.63
C THR A 279 4.86 -14.22 9.96
N ARG A 280 3.77 -13.99 9.20
CA ARG A 280 2.78 -12.93 9.52
C ARG A 280 1.33 -13.29 9.20
N LYS A 281 0.42 -12.82 10.07
CA LYS A 281 -1.02 -13.12 10.06
C LYS A 281 -1.86 -12.25 9.10
N ILE A 282 -1.55 -10.96 8.88
CA ILE A 282 -2.34 -10.05 8.01
C ILE A 282 -1.43 -9.00 7.33
N ARG A 283 -1.68 -8.67 6.05
CA ARG A 283 -0.93 -7.66 5.27
C ARG A 283 -1.73 -6.37 5.07
N ILE A 284 -1.07 -5.22 5.22
CA ILE A 284 -1.61 -3.90 4.86
C ILE A 284 -1.11 -3.54 3.45
N LYS A 285 -2.04 -3.35 2.51
CA LYS A 285 -1.72 -2.70 1.23
C LYS A 285 -1.44 -1.23 1.51
N ARG A 286 -0.28 -0.73 1.11
CA ARG A 286 -0.02 0.70 1.05
C ARG A 286 -0.98 1.32 0.05
N ILE A 287 -1.28 2.59 0.27
CA ILE A 287 -1.95 3.39 -0.74
C ILE A 287 -0.82 3.87 -1.61
N GLU A 288 -0.74 3.31 -2.81
CA GLU A 288 0.09 3.86 -3.87
C GLU A 288 -0.61 5.16 -4.26
N LEU A 289 -0.11 6.28 -3.74
CA LEU A 289 -0.36 7.55 -4.38
C LEU A 289 0.26 7.43 -5.77
N PRO A 290 -0.46 7.78 -6.84
CA PRO A 290 0.07 7.60 -8.16
C PRO A 290 1.18 8.62 -8.39
N ASN A 291 2.43 8.20 -8.19
CA ASN A 291 3.64 9.00 -8.42
C ASN A 291 3.83 9.35 -9.90
N HIS A 292 3.07 8.72 -10.81
CA HIS A 292 3.02 9.03 -12.24
C HIS A 292 2.25 10.32 -12.53
N TYR A 293 1.35 10.74 -11.62
CA TYR A 293 0.83 12.09 -11.64
C TYR A 293 1.75 12.97 -10.78
N PRO A 294 2.11 14.18 -11.24
CA PRO A 294 2.96 15.11 -10.51
C PRO A 294 2.28 15.45 -9.20
N GLU A 295 3.10 15.65 -8.17
CA GLU A 295 2.61 16.07 -6.86
C GLU A 295 1.69 17.27 -7.04
N ILE A 296 0.41 17.05 -6.71
CA ILE A 296 -0.58 18.07 -6.88
C ILE A 296 -0.21 19.21 -5.95
N ASN A 297 -0.03 20.41 -6.49
CA ASN A 297 0.27 21.59 -5.70
C ASN A 297 -0.76 21.71 -4.56
N HIS A 298 -0.40 21.33 -3.33
CA HIS A 298 -1.39 21.22 -2.24
C HIS A 298 -2.01 22.57 -1.84
N ARG A 299 -1.48 23.68 -2.37
CA ARG A 299 -1.98 25.04 -2.21
C ARG A 299 -3.05 25.42 -3.25
N THR A 300 -3.07 24.78 -4.43
CA THR A 300 -3.97 25.09 -5.54
C THR A 300 -4.68 23.84 -6.09
N PRO A 301 -5.94 23.91 -6.51
CA PRO A 301 -6.69 22.79 -7.08
C PRO A 301 -6.25 22.43 -8.51
N LYS A 302 -4.94 22.41 -8.76
CA LYS A 302 -4.32 22.27 -10.07
C LYS A 302 -3.45 21.02 -10.05
N ALA A 303 -3.82 20.02 -10.84
CA ALA A 303 -3.05 18.80 -11.05
C ALA A 303 -2.63 18.74 -12.52
N VAL A 304 -1.33 18.76 -12.78
CA VAL A 304 -0.81 18.47 -14.13
C VAL A 304 -0.82 16.95 -14.32
N VAL A 305 -0.90 16.44 -15.53
CA VAL A 305 -0.68 15.01 -15.82
C VAL A 305 0.70 14.87 -16.45
N SER A 306 1.75 14.76 -15.64
CA SER A 306 3.14 14.78 -16.11
C SER A 306 3.57 13.54 -16.89
N TYR A 307 3.11 12.35 -16.49
CA TYR A 307 3.50 11.10 -17.15
C TYR A 307 2.29 10.20 -17.41
N GLY A 308 2.43 9.33 -18.42
CA GLY A 308 1.47 8.26 -18.65
C GLY A 308 1.48 7.23 -17.53
N PRO A 309 0.34 6.57 -17.26
CA PRO A 309 0.29 5.46 -16.33
C PRO A 309 1.26 4.35 -16.77
N ASN A 310 1.92 3.71 -15.80
CA ASN A 310 2.78 2.54 -16.03
C ASN A 310 2.14 1.29 -15.39
N ILE A 311 2.46 0.09 -15.89
CA ILE A 311 1.84 -1.19 -15.46
C ILE A 311 2.75 -1.97 -14.52
#